data_AF-A0A0G1XCH2-F1
#
_entry.id   AF-A0A0G1XCH2-F1
#
_cell.length_a   1.000
_cell.length_b   1.000
_cell.length_c   1.000
_cell.angle_alpha   90.00
_cell.angle_beta   90.00
_cell.angle_gamma   90.00
#
_symmetry.space_group_name_H-M   'P 1'
#
loop_
_entity.id
_entity.type
_entity.pdbx_description
1 polymer ?
#
loop_
_entity_poly.entity_id
_entity_poly.type
_entity_poly.pdbx_seq_one_letter_code
_entity_poly.pdbx_strand_id
1 'polypeptide(L)'
;MNNIPKKLKEEMAADPFYQRCCITGALAKNTKVDWHHNFIYAGKQLQEKWAILPLREDIHKDIVKHKEECDWIMLNRATDKQLEKYSRARDLKRERDRLNKKYGTPRR
;
A
#
# COMPACT_ATOMS: atom_id res chain seq x y z
N MET A 1 -14.71 -6.69 2.94
CA MET A 1 -13.24 -6.59 3.11
C MET A 1 -12.82 -7.65 4.10
N ASN A 2 -11.76 -8.43 3.83
CA ASN A 2 -11.28 -9.43 4.77
C ASN A 2 -10.65 -8.75 5.98
N ASN A 3 -10.83 -9.35 7.16
CA ASN A 3 -10.19 -8.85 8.37
C ASN A 3 -8.67 -9.00 8.27
N ILE A 4 -7.95 -7.92 8.58
CA ILE A 4 -6.50 -7.96 8.75
C ILE A 4 -6.20 -8.78 10.02
N PRO A 5 -5.32 -9.79 9.97
CA PRO A 5 -4.96 -10.60 11.13
C PRO A 5 -4.46 -9.74 12.31
N LYS A 6 -4.78 -10.13 13.55
CA LYS A 6 -4.46 -9.35 14.76
C LYS A 6 -2.95 -9.03 14.87
N LYS A 7 -2.10 -10.03 14.66
CA LYS A 7 -0.63 -9.85 14.65
C LYS A 7 -0.18 -8.79 13.64
N LEU A 8 -0.71 -8.85 12.42
CA LEU A 8 -0.39 -7.88 11.37
C LEU A 8 -0.92 -6.48 11.72
N LYS A 9 -2.09 -6.37 12.35
CA LYS A 9 -2.60 -5.09 12.87
C LYS A 9 -1.66 -4.49 13.90
N GLU A 10 -1.14 -5.28 14.83
CA GLU A 10 -0.18 -4.83 15.85
C GLU A 10 1.15 -4.37 15.21
N GLU A 11 1.69 -5.14 14.27
CA GLU A 11 2.90 -4.78 13.51
C GLU A 11 2.75 -3.50 12.68
N MET A 12 1.55 -3.22 12.18
CA MET A 12 1.26 -1.98 11.46
C MET A 12 1.03 -0.82 12.41
N ALA A 13 0.32 -1.01 13.53
CA ALA A 13 0.10 0.04 14.53
C ALA A 13 1.42 0.57 15.13
N ALA A 14 2.43 -0.30 15.29
CA ALA A 14 3.75 0.07 15.78
C ALA A 14 4.65 0.78 14.75
N ASP A 15 4.25 0.82 13.48
CA ASP A 15 5.08 1.36 12.40
C ASP A 15 4.71 2.82 12.08
N PRO A 16 5.66 3.78 12.15
CA PRO A 16 5.42 5.18 11.84
C PRO A 16 4.82 5.43 10.45
N PHE A 17 5.06 4.56 9.47
CA PHE A 17 4.45 4.67 8.15
C PHE A 17 2.92 4.65 8.24
N TYR A 18 2.34 3.83 9.12
CA TYR A 18 0.89 3.69 9.29
C TYR A 18 0.25 4.77 10.17
N GLN A 19 1.07 5.67 10.71
CA GLN A 19 0.60 6.80 11.50
C GLN A 19 0.34 8.05 10.62
N ARG A 20 0.43 7.92 9.30
CA ARG A 20 0.12 8.99 8.34
C ARG A 20 -0.49 8.45 7.07
N CYS A 21 -1.35 9.23 6.42
CA CYS A 21 -1.81 8.95 5.07
C CYS A 21 -0.61 8.92 4.12
N CYS A 22 -0.42 7.84 3.36
CA CYS A 22 0.72 7.72 2.46
C CYS A 22 0.63 8.60 1.21
N ILE A 23 -0.55 9.13 0.88
CA ILE A 23 -0.77 10.05 -0.25
C ILE A 23 -0.58 11.51 0.18
N THR A 24 -1.23 11.92 1.28
CA THR A 24 -1.26 13.34 1.69
C THR A 24 -0.27 13.69 2.80
N GLY A 25 0.32 12.70 3.46
CA GLY A 25 1.17 12.91 4.64
C GLY A 25 0.41 13.29 5.92
N ALA A 26 -0.92 13.39 5.87
CA ALA A 26 -1.72 13.77 7.03
C ALA A 26 -1.58 12.76 8.17
N LEU A 27 -1.23 13.24 9.37
CA LEU A 27 -1.00 12.40 10.55
C LEU A 27 -2.30 11.84 11.11
N ALA A 28 -2.28 10.57 11.52
CA ALA A 28 -3.43 9.86 12.12
C ALA A 28 -3.94 10.51 13.42
N LYS A 29 -3.09 11.28 14.11
CA LYS A 29 -3.51 12.07 15.29
C LYS A 29 -4.47 13.22 14.94
N ASN A 30 -4.45 13.69 13.69
CA ASN A 30 -5.23 14.83 13.20
C ASN A 30 -6.36 14.40 12.24
N THR A 31 -6.35 13.17 11.75
CA THR A 31 -7.32 12.69 10.76
C THR A 31 -7.53 11.20 10.88
N LYS A 32 -8.69 10.72 10.47
CA LYS A 32 -8.96 9.28 10.42
C LYS A 32 -8.16 8.63 9.29
N VAL A 33 -7.30 7.70 9.66
CA VAL A 33 -6.50 6.88 8.74
C VAL A 33 -6.98 5.45 8.78
N ASP A 34 -7.48 4.96 7.66
CA ASP A 34 -7.88 3.57 7.46
C ASP A 34 -6.77 2.75 6.80
N TRP A 35 -6.80 1.44 6.97
CA TRP A 35 -5.84 0.52 6.34
C TRP A 35 -6.47 -0.18 5.15
N HIS A 36 -5.97 0.15 3.96
CA HIS A 36 -6.51 -0.28 2.67
C HIS A 36 -5.67 -1.41 2.06
N HIS A 37 -6.27 -2.57 1.78
CA HIS A 37 -5.64 -3.61 0.97
C HIS A 37 -5.58 -3.19 -0.50
N ASN A 38 -4.40 -2.79 -0.96
CA ASN A 38 -4.20 -2.29 -2.32
C ASN A 38 -3.97 -3.42 -3.35
N PHE A 39 -3.52 -4.60 -2.89
CA PHE A 39 -3.23 -5.74 -3.78
C PHE A 39 -4.18 -6.92 -3.60
N ILE A 40 -4.63 -7.48 -4.72
CA ILE A 40 -5.37 -8.73 -4.79
C ILE A 40 -4.50 -9.74 -5.53
N TYR A 41 -4.26 -10.89 -4.90
CA TYR A 41 -3.51 -12.00 -5.48
C TYR A 41 -4.36 -13.27 -5.45
N ALA A 42 -4.47 -13.95 -6.59
CA ALA A 42 -5.29 -15.16 -6.75
C ALA A 42 -6.73 -14.98 -6.21
N GLY A 43 -7.35 -13.84 -6.52
CA GLY A 43 -8.72 -13.51 -6.11
C GLY A 43 -8.90 -13.14 -4.64
N LYS A 44 -7.81 -12.99 -3.87
CA LYS A 44 -7.87 -12.66 -2.43
C LYS A 44 -7.03 -11.43 -2.11
N GLN A 45 -7.50 -10.62 -1.16
CA GLN A 45 -6.71 -9.51 -0.61
C GLN A 45 -5.42 -10.04 0.02
N LEU A 46 -4.28 -9.48 -0.38
CA LEU A 46 -2.99 -9.93 0.13
C LEU A 46 -2.77 -9.44 1.56
N GLN A 47 -2.55 -10.37 2.49
CA GLN A 47 -2.32 -10.09 3.91
C GLN A 47 -0.82 -9.90 4.21
N GLU A 48 -0.13 -9.10 3.40
CA GLU A 48 1.24 -8.71 3.66
C GLU A 48 1.32 -7.20 3.90
N LYS A 49 2.15 -6.79 4.86
CA LYS A 49 2.29 -5.39 5.29
C LYS A 49 2.51 -4.43 4.11
N TRP A 50 3.41 -4.76 3.19
CA TRP A 50 3.69 -3.88 2.03
C TRP A 50 2.48 -3.68 1.10
N ALA A 51 1.50 -4.59 1.10
CA ALA A 51 0.30 -4.54 0.28
C ALA A 51 -0.88 -3.79 0.92
N ILE A 52 -0.71 -3.33 2.17
CA ILE A 52 -1.73 -2.59 2.93
C ILE A 52 -1.25 -1.16 3.13
N LEU A 53 -2.04 -0.16 2.76
CA LEU A 53 -1.68 1.25 2.80
C LEU A 53 -2.51 2.03 3.83
N PRO A 54 -1.90 2.94 4.61
CA PRO A 54 -2.60 3.89 5.46
C PRO A 54 -3.13 5.05 4.60
N LEU A 55 -4.44 5.20 4.53
CA LEU A 55 -5.11 6.23 3.74
C LEU A 55 -6.02 7.07 4.61
N ARG A 56 -6.05 8.38 4.37
CA ARG A 56 -7.10 9.24 4.94
C ARG A 56 -8.46 8.78 4.39
N GLU A 57 -9.51 8.92 5.21
CA GLU A 57 -10.86 8.43 4.87
C GLU A 57 -11.38 8.90 3.50
N ASP A 58 -11.17 10.15 3.12
CA ASP A 58 -11.60 10.71 1.83
C ASP A 58 -10.83 10.10 0.63
N ILE A 59 -9.51 9.93 0.75
CA ILE A 59 -8.68 9.24 -0.23
C ILE A 59 -9.12 7.78 -0.36
N HIS A 60 -9.46 7.14 0.77
CA HIS A 60 -9.94 5.76 0.77
C HIS A 60 -11.30 5.64 0.07
N LYS A 61 -12.21 6.60 0.25
CA LYS A 61 -13.49 6.66 -0.46
C LYS A 61 -13.32 6.91 -1.96
N ASP A 62 -12.32 7.68 -2.36
CA ASP A 62 -12.03 8.02 -3.76
C ASP A 62 -10.80 7.28 -4.32
N ILE A 63 -10.63 6.02 -3.91
CA ILE A 63 -9.44 5.22 -4.21
C ILE A 63 -9.19 5.08 -5.72
N VAL A 64 -10.24 5.13 -6.55
CA VAL A 64 -10.14 4.99 -8.00
C VAL A 64 -9.25 6.09 -8.59
N LYS A 65 -9.34 7.32 -8.09
CA LYS A 65 -8.50 8.45 -8.56
C LYS A 65 -7.05 8.33 -8.10
N HIS A 66 -6.83 7.73 -6.94
CA HIS A 66 -5.50 7.57 -6.33
C HIS A 66 -4.88 6.20 -6.58
N LYS A 67 -5.51 5.37 -7.43
CA LYS A 67 -5.13 3.97 -7.61
C LYS A 67 -3.68 3.82 -8.06
N GLU A 68 -3.26 4.60 -9.04
CA GLU A 68 -1.91 4.48 -9.59
C GLU A 68 -0.83 4.94 -8.58
N GLU A 69 -1.13 5.98 -7.79
CA GLU A 69 -0.25 6.45 -6.71
C GLU A 69 -0.14 5.40 -5.58
N CYS A 70 -1.27 4.78 -5.23
CA CYS A 70 -1.31 3.68 -4.26
C CYS A 70 -0.50 2.47 -4.77
N ASP A 71 -0.69 2.06 -6.03
CA ASP A 71 0.09 1.00 -6.65
C ASP A 71 1.60 1.34 -6.64
N TRP A 72 1.97 2.59 -6.93
CA TRP A 72 3.36 3.05 -6.90
C TRP A 72 3.98 2.96 -5.50
N ILE A 73 3.31 3.50 -4.48
CA ILE A 73 3.79 3.45 -3.09
C ILE A 73 3.90 1.99 -2.62
N MET A 74 2.86 1.20 -2.87
CA MET A 74 2.81 -0.22 -2.49
C MET A 74 3.99 -1.00 -3.08
N LEU A 75 4.24 -0.86 -4.39
CA LEU A 75 5.31 -1.60 -5.07
C LEU A 75 6.71 -1.20 -4.59
N ASN A 76 6.91 0.06 -4.21
CA ASN A 76 8.19 0.52 -3.65
C ASN A 76 8.41 0.12 -2.18
N ARG A 77 7.36 -0.31 -1.47
CA ARG A 77 7.48 -0.88 -0.12
C ARG A 77 7.81 -2.37 -0.13
N ALA A 78 7.56 -3.06 -1.23
CA ALA A 78 7.90 -4.45 -1.39
C ALA A 78 9.39 -4.63 -1.69
N THR A 79 9.99 -5.67 -1.10
CA THR A 79 11.30 -6.16 -1.54
C THR A 79 11.17 -6.86 -2.90
N ASP A 80 12.28 -6.94 -3.63
CA ASP A 80 12.34 -7.67 -4.90
C ASP A 80 11.86 -9.12 -4.79
N LYS A 81 12.23 -9.82 -3.70
CA LYS A 81 11.78 -11.19 -3.43
C LYS A 81 10.27 -11.29 -3.23
N GLN A 82 9.66 -10.29 -2.57
CA GLN A 82 8.20 -10.23 -2.43
C GLN A 82 7.53 -9.99 -3.78
N LEU A 83 8.05 -9.07 -4.59
CA LEU A 83 7.51 -8.84 -5.93
C LEU A 83 7.59 -10.09 -6.79
N GLU A 84 8.73 -10.79 -6.81
CA GLU A 84 8.90 -12.06 -7.54
C GLU A 84 7.88 -13.11 -7.12
N LYS A 85 7.68 -13.30 -5.81
CA LYS A 85 6.71 -14.26 -5.25
C LYS A 85 5.29 -14.06 -5.80
N TYR A 86 4.91 -12.80 -6.08
CA TYR A 86 3.56 -12.44 -6.50
C TYR A 86 3.43 -12.04 -7.98
N SER A 87 4.51 -12.10 -8.76
CA SER A 87 4.54 -11.67 -10.17
C SER A 87 4.04 -12.72 -11.17
N ARG A 88 3.10 -13.60 -10.78
CA ARG A 88 2.64 -14.69 -11.67
C ARG A 88 1.86 -14.20 -12.90
N ALA A 89 0.91 -13.29 -12.69
CA ALA A 89 0.03 -12.78 -13.75
C ALA A 89 0.45 -11.39 -14.27
N ARG A 90 1.26 -10.67 -13.49
CA ARG A 90 1.71 -9.30 -13.78
C ARG A 90 3.16 -9.19 -13.34
N ASP A 91 4.00 -8.62 -14.19
CA ASP A 91 5.36 -8.27 -13.82
C ASP A 91 5.35 -7.03 -12.92
N LEU A 92 5.41 -7.27 -11.61
CA LEU A 92 5.33 -6.21 -10.60
C LEU A 92 6.62 -5.39 -10.53
N LYS A 93 7.76 -5.95 -10.90
CA LYS A 93 9.04 -5.22 -10.98
C LYS A 93 9.01 -4.22 -12.11
N ARG A 94 8.61 -4.67 -13.30
CA ARG A 94 8.45 -3.78 -14.47
C ARG A 94 7.44 -2.68 -14.18
N GLU A 95 6.36 -3.00 -13.47
CA GLU A 95 5.37 -1.99 -13.08
C GLU A 95 5.95 -0.97 -12.09
N ARG A 96 6.70 -1.42 -11.08
CA ARG A 96 7.40 -0.53 -10.15
C ARG A 96 8.32 0.41 -10.92
N ASP A 97 9.10 -0.12 -11.86
CA ASP A 97 10.05 0.67 -12.65
C ASP A 97 9.34 1.68 -13.56
N ARG A 98 8.22 1.29 -14.18
CA ARG A 98 7.36 2.20 -14.95
C ARG A 98 6.85 3.35 -14.09
N LEU A 99 6.35 3.03 -12.89
CA LEU A 99 5.81 4.04 -11.97
C LEU A 99 6.91 4.92 -11.39
N ASN A 100 8.10 4.36 -11.13
CA ASN A 100 9.26 5.15 -10.69
C ASN A 100 9.75 6.13 -11.76
N LYS A 101 9.63 5.79 -13.05
CA LYS A 101 9.90 6.75 -14.13
C LYS A 101 8.89 7.91 -14.14
N LYS A 102 7.65 7.66 -13.72
CA LYS A 102 6.57 8.68 -13.70
C LYS A 102 6.58 9.56 -12.46
N TYR A 103 6.72 8.96 -11.28
CA TYR A 103 6.58 9.63 -9.98
C TYR A 103 7.91 9.82 -9.24
N GLY A 104 9.00 9.25 -9.73
CA GLY A 104 10.29 9.23 -9.05
C GLY A 104 10.37 8.16 -7.95
N THR A 105 11.25 8.39 -6.98
CA THR A 105 11.37 7.51 -5.80
C THR A 105 10.50 8.06 -4.67
N PRO A 106 9.60 7.25 -4.07
CA PRO A 106 8.75 7.73 -3.00
C PRO A 106 9.58 8.12 -1.78
N ARG A 107 9.21 9.25 -1.15
CA ARG A 107 9.81 9.68 0.11
C ARG A 107 9.41 8.68 1.20
N ARG A 108 10.39 8.10 1.88
CA ARG A 108 10.17 7.10 2.94
C ARG A 108 9.56 7.74 4.20
#